data_AF-A0A1H2E545-F1
#
_entry.id   AF-A0A1H2E545-F1
#
_cell.length_a   1.000
_cell.length_b   1.000
_cell.length_c   1.000
_cell.angle_alpha   90.00
_cell.angle_beta   90.00
_cell.angle_gamma   90.00
#
_symmetry.space_group_name_H-M   'P 1'
#
loop_
_entity.id
_entity.type
_entity.pdbx_description
1 polymer ?
#
loop_
_entity_poly.entity_id
_entity_poly.type
_entity_poly.pdbx_seq_one_letter_code
_entity_poly.pdbx_strand_id
1 'polypeptide(L)'
;MAYTLREYREAIDSGSITFGGEHSHEDFVRHLGNAGRKELKIVDDEGKPLDVLQKQDGRADLKFDAAMASVLSWKACLDARKSGARPPRPVGMPRRIY
;
A
#
# COMPACT_ATOMS: atom_id res chain seq x y z
N MET A 1 -5.39 6.80 -9.06
CA MET A 1 -5.48 5.39 -8.61
C MET A 1 -4.44 4.51 -9.30
N ALA A 2 -4.41 4.41 -10.63
CA ALA A 2 -3.50 3.49 -11.32
C ALA A 2 -2.00 3.83 -11.11
N TYR A 3 -1.62 5.11 -11.22
CA TYR A 3 -0.28 5.57 -10.84
C TYR A 3 0.09 5.25 -9.39
N THR A 4 -0.87 5.38 -8.48
CA THR A 4 -0.66 5.08 -7.06
C THR A 4 -0.37 3.60 -6.81
N LEU A 5 -1.01 2.70 -7.55
CA LEU A 5 -0.74 1.28 -7.46
C LEU A 5 0.67 0.95 -7.95
N ARG A 6 1.11 1.61 -9.04
CA ARG A 6 2.48 1.52 -9.54
C ARG A 6 3.50 2.02 -8.51
N GLU A 7 3.30 3.24 -7.98
CA GLU A 7 4.14 3.84 -6.94
C GLU A 7 4.21 2.96 -5.68
N TYR A 8 3.11 2.32 -5.31
CA TYR A 8 3.07 1.40 -4.17
C TYR A 8 3.89 0.14 -4.43
N ARG A 9 3.82 -0.43 -5.64
CA ARG A 9 4.64 -1.57 -6.06
C ARG A 9 6.13 -1.22 -6.08
N GLU A 10 6.49 -0.09 -6.67
CA GLU A 10 7.87 0.43 -6.66
C GLU A 10 8.39 0.65 -5.23
N ALA A 11 7.53 1.13 -4.32
CA ALA A 11 7.89 1.32 -2.92
C ALA A 11 8.14 -0.03 -2.19
N ILE A 12 7.42 -1.09 -2.54
CA ILE A 12 7.68 -2.44 -2.04
C ILE A 12 8.99 -2.97 -2.64
N ASP A 13 9.16 -2.88 -3.97
CA ASP A 13 10.32 -3.42 -4.68
C ASP A 13 11.63 -2.73 -4.27
N SER A 14 11.58 -1.42 -3.97
CA SER A 14 12.72 -0.65 -3.46
C SER A 14 12.99 -0.84 -1.96
N GLY A 15 12.09 -1.48 -1.21
CA GLY A 15 12.16 -1.56 0.24
C GLY A 15 11.81 -0.25 0.98
N SER A 16 11.27 0.74 0.28
CA SER A 16 10.75 1.99 0.88
C SER A 16 9.56 1.73 1.81
N ILE A 17 8.79 0.68 1.50
CA ILE A 17 7.79 0.09 2.37
C ILE A 17 8.20 -1.36 2.61
N THR A 18 8.22 -1.75 3.87
CA THR A 18 8.44 -3.15 4.27
C THR A 18 7.19 -3.70 4.91
N PHE A 19 6.97 -5.00 4.75
CA PHE A 19 5.98 -5.72 5.54
C PHE A 19 6.51 -5.87 6.98
N GLY A 20 5.80 -5.35 7.97
CA GLY A 20 6.26 -5.35 9.36
C GLY A 20 5.13 -5.21 10.37
N GLY A 21 5.46 -5.51 11.64
CA GLY A 21 4.55 -5.49 12.79
C GLY A 21 4.80 -6.70 13.69
N GLU A 22 4.38 -6.62 14.96
CA GLU A 22 4.62 -7.68 15.96
C GLU A 22 3.63 -8.85 15.85
N HIS A 23 2.51 -8.65 15.15
CA HIS A 23 1.42 -9.62 15.08
C HIS A 23 1.33 -10.32 13.72
N SER A 24 0.62 -11.45 13.66
CA SER A 24 0.21 -12.06 12.39
C SER A 24 -0.73 -11.10 11.65
N HIS A 25 -0.50 -10.89 10.34
CA HIS A 25 -1.32 -10.03 9.48
C HIS A 25 -2.14 -10.88 8.48
N GLU A 26 -2.66 -12.03 8.93
CA GLU A 26 -3.40 -12.99 8.11
C GLU A 26 -4.53 -12.36 7.29
N ASP A 27 -5.30 -11.45 7.89
CA ASP A 27 -6.38 -10.76 7.19
C ASP A 27 -5.87 -9.87 6.06
N PHE A 28 -4.76 -9.16 6.28
CA PHE A 28 -4.17 -8.34 5.23
C PHE A 28 -3.62 -9.20 4.09
N VAL A 29 -2.93 -10.31 4.40
CA VAL A 29 -2.43 -11.26 3.40
C VAL A 29 -3.59 -11.88 2.61
N ARG A 30 -4.66 -12.28 3.29
CA ARG A 30 -5.89 -12.79 2.66
C ARG A 30 -6.51 -11.77 1.71
N HIS A 31 -6.62 -10.51 2.13
CA HIS A 31 -7.15 -9.44 1.29
C HIS A 31 -6.24 -9.11 0.10
N LEU A 32 -4.92 -9.18 0.26
CA LEU A 32 -3.98 -9.07 -0.86
C LEU A 32 -4.19 -10.22 -1.87
N GLY A 33 -4.37 -11.45 -1.40
CA GLY A 33 -4.65 -12.61 -2.26
C GLY A 33 -6.01 -12.52 -2.97
N ASN A 34 -6.99 -11.83 -2.39
CA ASN A 34 -8.30 -11.60 -3.00
C ASN A 34 -8.31 -10.48 -4.04
N ALA A 35 -7.30 -9.62 -4.06
CA ALA A 35 -7.24 -8.48 -4.98
C ALA A 35 -6.90 -8.97 -6.40
N GLY A 36 -7.82 -8.78 -7.33
CA GLY A 36 -7.61 -9.00 -8.76
C GLY A 36 -6.97 -7.78 -9.43
N ARG A 37 -6.28 -8.00 -10.55
CA ARG A 37 -5.69 -6.95 -11.39
C ARG A 37 -6.57 -6.70 -12.62
N LYS A 38 -6.81 -5.43 -12.94
CA LYS A 38 -7.43 -5.00 -14.21
C LYS A 38 -6.49 -4.09 -14.95
N GLU A 39 -6.04 -4.52 -16.11
CA GLU A 39 -5.24 -3.68 -17.01
C GLU A 39 -6.13 -2.63 -17.68
N LEU A 40 -5.63 -1.41 -17.75
CA LEU A 40 -6.24 -0.28 -18.41
C LEU A 40 -5.65 -0.13 -19.82
N LYS A 41 -6.39 0.54 -20.70
CA LYS A 41 -5.89 0.92 -22.03
C LYS A 41 -4.92 2.11 -22.01
N ILE A 42 -4.61 2.63 -20.82
CA ILE A 42 -3.69 3.75 -20.62
C ILE A 42 -2.33 3.17 -20.29
N VAL A 43 -1.29 3.68 -20.94
CA VAL A 43 0.10 3.30 -20.69
C VAL A 43 0.82 4.40 -19.92
N ASP A 44 1.90 4.03 -19.25
CA ASP A 44 2.82 4.96 -18.63
C ASP A 44 3.94 5.43 -19.58
N ASP A 45 4.87 6.21 -19.04
CA ASP A 45 6.00 6.78 -19.78
C ASP A 45 6.97 5.72 -20.35
N GLU A 46 6.95 4.49 -19.82
CA GLU A 46 7.73 3.36 -20.34
C GLU A 46 6.93 2.49 -21.34
N GLY A 47 5.71 2.91 -21.70
CA GLY A 47 4.81 2.16 -22.55
C GLY A 47 4.16 0.95 -21.88
N LYS A 48 4.25 0.82 -20.55
CA LYS A 48 3.64 -0.29 -19.80
C LYS A 48 2.18 0.04 -19.49
N PRO A 49 1.24 -0.90 -19.70
CA PRO A 49 -0.15 -0.70 -19.31
C PRO A 49 -0.28 -0.46 -17.81
N LEU A 50 -1.03 0.58 -17.46
CA LEU A 50 -1.42 0.83 -16.08
C LEU A 50 -2.51 -0.14 -15.64
N ASP A 51 -2.59 -0.41 -14.35
CA ASP A 51 -3.55 -1.33 -13.77
C ASP A 51 -4.26 -0.75 -12.54
N VAL A 52 -5.40 -1.36 -12.21
CA VAL A 52 -6.13 -1.07 -10.96
C VAL A 52 -6.49 -2.37 -10.26
N LEU A 53 -6.72 -2.28 -8.95
CA LEU A 53 -7.29 -3.38 -8.18
C LEU A 53 -8.78 -3.53 -8.51
N GLN A 54 -9.23 -4.76 -8.67
CA GLN A 54 -10.62 -5.13 -8.83
C GLN A 54 -10.93 -6.42 -8.05
N LYS A 55 -12.22 -6.75 -7.90
CA LYS A 55 -12.59 -8.09 -7.46
C LYS A 55 -12.22 -9.12 -8.53
N GLN A 56 -11.83 -10.31 -8.09
CA GLN A 56 -11.61 -11.43 -9.01
C GLN A 56 -12.93 -11.84 -9.69
N ASP A 57 -12.83 -12.26 -10.94
CA ASP A 57 -14.00 -12.67 -11.72
C ASP A 57 -14.69 -13.87 -11.07
N GLY A 58 -16.03 -13.84 -11.02
CA GLY A 58 -16.85 -14.84 -10.32
C GLY A 58 -16.68 -14.89 -8.78
N ARG A 59 -15.91 -13.98 -8.17
CA ARG A 59 -15.59 -13.98 -6.73
C ARG A 59 -15.91 -12.64 -6.07
N ALA A 60 -17.11 -12.13 -6.33
CA ALA A 60 -17.56 -10.83 -5.84
C ALA A 60 -17.73 -10.76 -4.30
N ASP A 61 -17.81 -11.90 -3.64
CA ASP A 61 -17.87 -12.08 -2.19
C ASP A 61 -16.52 -11.84 -1.51
N LEU A 62 -15.40 -12.08 -2.22
CA LEU A 62 -14.06 -11.90 -1.68
C LEU A 62 -13.76 -10.42 -1.46
N LYS A 63 -13.43 -10.09 -0.21
CA LYS A 63 -13.07 -8.74 0.23
C LYS A 63 -11.58 -8.51 0.01
N PHE A 64 -11.25 -7.32 -0.48
CA PHE A 64 -9.87 -6.86 -0.68
C PHE A 64 -9.64 -5.47 -0.06
N ASP A 65 -10.54 -5.03 0.83
CA ASP A 65 -10.53 -3.66 1.37
C ASP A 65 -9.22 -3.30 2.08
N ALA A 66 -8.62 -4.24 2.82
CA ALA A 66 -7.31 -4.02 3.43
C ALA A 66 -6.17 -3.83 2.40
N ALA A 67 -6.21 -4.54 1.26
CA ALA A 67 -5.28 -4.32 0.16
C ALA A 67 -5.52 -2.96 -0.52
N MET A 68 -6.76 -2.51 -0.62
CA MET A 68 -7.04 -1.16 -1.11
C MET A 68 -6.57 -0.08 -0.11
N ALA A 69 -6.79 -0.31 1.18
CA ALA A 69 -6.42 0.61 2.24
C ALA A 69 -4.90 0.81 2.32
N SER A 70 -4.09 -0.22 2.08
CA SER A 70 -2.62 -0.08 2.08
C SER A 70 -2.11 0.80 0.94
N VAL A 71 -2.68 0.67 -0.26
CA VAL A 71 -2.34 1.52 -1.40
C VAL A 71 -2.73 2.98 -1.12
N LEU A 72 -3.93 3.20 -0.55
CA LEU A 72 -4.41 4.55 -0.21
C LEU A 72 -3.62 5.20 0.93
N SER A 73 -3.26 4.44 1.96
CA SER A 73 -2.48 4.95 3.09
C SER A 73 -1.07 5.35 2.66
N TRP A 74 -0.46 4.63 1.71
CA TRP A 74 0.80 5.04 1.10
C TRP A 74 0.69 6.37 0.36
N LYS A 75 -0.33 6.53 -0.47
CA LYS A 75 -0.55 7.81 -1.19
C LYS A 75 -0.73 8.97 -0.23
N ALA A 76 -1.53 8.76 0.81
CA ALA A 76 -1.75 9.76 1.86
C ALA A 76 -0.43 10.10 2.57
N CYS A 77 0.44 9.12 2.82
CA CYS A 77 1.77 9.35 3.40
C CYS A 77 2.64 10.23 2.50
N LEU A 78 2.70 9.93 1.21
CA LEU A 78 3.46 10.73 0.24
C LEU A 78 2.92 12.17 0.12
N ASP A 79 1.59 12.33 0.08
CA ASP A 79 0.97 13.65 0.01
C ASP A 79 1.19 14.48 1.27
N ALA A 80 1.13 13.83 2.45
CA ALA A 80 1.45 14.47 3.71
C ALA A 80 2.91 14.94 3.74
N ARG A 81 3.86 14.09 3.33
CA ARG A 81 5.28 14.44 3.24
C ARG A 81 5.53 15.57 2.26
N LYS A 82 4.88 15.55 1.09
CA LYS A 82 4.96 16.63 0.09
C LYS A 82 4.43 17.96 0.64
N SER A 83 3.41 17.90 1.50
CA SER A 83 2.84 19.06 2.20
C SER A 83 3.68 19.51 3.41
N GLY A 84 4.85 18.90 3.64
CA GLY A 84 5.77 19.28 4.71
C GLY A 84 5.54 18.57 6.04
N ALA A 85 4.71 17.53 6.09
CA ALA A 85 4.55 16.72 7.30
C ALA A 85 5.89 16.07 7.67
N ARG A 86 6.26 16.18 8.96
CA ARG A 86 7.47 15.58 9.53
C ARG A 86 7.08 14.52 10.56
N PRO A 87 7.87 13.45 10.71
CA PRO A 87 7.63 12.48 11.76
C PRO A 87 7.66 13.18 13.13
N PRO A 88 6.82 12.74 14.09
CA PRO A 88 6.86 13.28 15.44
C PRO A 88 8.28 13.11 16.01
N ARG A 89 8.77 14.14 16.71
CA ARG A 89 10.05 14.05 17.40
C ARG A 89 9.95 12.91 18.42
N PRO A 90 10.90 11.96 18.44
CA PRO A 90 10.89 10.89 19.44
C PRO A 90 10.98 11.55 20.82
N VAL A 91 9.91 11.44 21.60
CA VAL A 91 9.91 11.86 22.99
C VAL A 91 10.66 10.76 23.72
N GLY A 92 11.92 11.00 24.06
CA GLY A 92 12.72 10.05 24.83
C GLY A 92 12.06 9.85 26.19
N MET A 93 11.26 8.80 26.33
CA MET A 93 10.79 8.37 27.65
C MET A 93 12.02 7.84 28.40
N PRO A 94 12.35 8.38 29.58
CA PRO A 94 13.43 7.84 30.40
C PRO A 94 13.15 6.36 30.66
N ARG A 95 14.01 5.46 30.19
CA ARG A 95 13.89 4.05 30.57
C ARG A 95 14.32 3.92 32.01
N ARG A 96 13.44 3.37 32.84
CA ARG A 96 13.75 3.08 34.25
C ARG A 96 14.73 1.91 34.27
N ILE A 97 15.98 2.19 34.59
CA ILE A 97 16.98 1.19 34.97
C ILE A 97 16.64 0.73 36.39
N TYR A 98 16.14 -0.49 36.52
CA TYR A 98 16.04 -1.22 37.78
C TYR A 98 16.61 -2.61 37.61
#